data_AF-A0A955KP74-F1
#
_entry.id   AF-A0A955KP74-F1
#
_cell.length_a   1.000
_cell.length_b   1.000
_cell.length_c   1.000
_cell.angle_alpha   90.00
_cell.angle_beta   90.00
_cell.angle_gamma   90.00
#
_symmetry.space_group_name_H-M   'P 1'
#
loop_
_entity.id
_entity.type
_entity.pdbx_description
1 polymer ?
#
loop_
_entity_poly.entity_id
_entity_poly.type
_entity_poly.pdbx_seq_one_letter_code
_entity_poly.pdbx_strand_id
1 'polypeptide(L)'
;MCTVAVTAGDPVVSLNSKIIEIKKARMSLDSQELYPITVDQLALDWENDTGTPSHYVTDYQSGSIRLYPSPIVDDDLKLTVTRLPLVDMADGTDEPEIRPEYHPALVQWILYRAYAKQDGDIFDPNKSAKALAEFEREFGRRVSARNEQWMRERHAIDAAPIA
;
A
#
# COMPACT_ATOMS: atom_id res chain seq x y z
N MET A 1 -5.64 -6.15 8.21
CA MET A 1 -6.33 -7.06 7.28
C MET A 1 -7.52 -6.31 6.71
N CYS A 2 -7.70 -6.34 5.38
CA CYS A 2 -8.83 -5.74 4.66
C CYS A 2 -9.73 -6.86 4.16
N THR A 3 -11.04 -6.62 4.12
CA THR A 3 -12.03 -7.57 3.62
C THR A 3 -12.88 -6.87 2.57
N VAL A 4 -13.04 -7.51 1.41
CA VAL A 4 -13.84 -6.98 0.30
C VAL A 4 -14.78 -8.08 -0.17
N ALA A 5 -16.06 -7.75 -0.31
CA ALA A 5 -17.05 -8.69 -0.81
C ALA A 5 -16.81 -8.97 -2.31
N VAL A 6 -16.97 -10.23 -2.69
CA VAL A 6 -16.87 -10.74 -4.05
C VAL A 6 -18.23 -11.33 -4.42
N THR A 7 -18.78 -10.89 -5.56
CA THR A 7 -20.06 -11.40 -6.07
C THR A 7 -19.80 -12.38 -7.21
N ALA A 8 -20.57 -13.47 -7.27
CA ALA A 8 -20.51 -14.42 -8.38
C ALA A 8 -20.73 -13.71 -9.72
N GLY A 9 -19.85 -13.98 -10.69
CA GLY A 9 -19.86 -13.35 -12.00
C GLY A 9 -19.23 -11.96 -12.07
N ASP A 10 -18.90 -11.33 -10.93
CA ASP A 10 -18.13 -10.08 -10.89
C ASP A 10 -16.71 -10.34 -10.38
N PRO A 11 -15.73 -10.46 -11.29
CA PRO A 11 -14.37 -10.75 -10.92
C PRO A 11 -13.56 -9.51 -10.54
N VAL A 12 -14.06 -8.29 -10.75
CA VAL A 12 -13.28 -7.08 -10.54
C VAL A 12 -13.49 -6.57 -9.11
N VAL A 13 -12.40 -6.49 -8.36
CA VAL A 13 -12.41 -6.04 -6.96
C VAL A 13 -11.70 -4.70 -6.87
N SER A 14 -12.45 -3.64 -6.60
CA SER A 14 -11.89 -2.30 -6.37
C SER A 14 -11.14 -2.23 -5.05
N LEU A 15 -9.96 -1.62 -5.08
CA LEU A 15 -9.10 -1.44 -3.92
C LEU A 15 -9.26 -0.04 -3.33
N ASN A 16 -9.11 0.07 -2.02
CA ASN A 16 -9.06 1.36 -1.35
C ASN A 16 -7.79 2.12 -1.77
N SER A 17 -7.91 3.41 -2.10
CA SER A 17 -6.80 4.27 -2.54
C SER A 17 -5.67 4.43 -1.51
N LYS A 18 -5.93 4.09 -0.24
CA LYS A 18 -4.92 4.05 0.83
C LYS A 18 -4.05 2.79 0.77
N ILE A 19 -4.44 1.73 0.04
CA ILE A 19 -3.62 0.52 -0.12
C ILE A 19 -2.41 0.85 -0.98
N ILE A 20 -1.23 0.54 -0.46
CA ILE A 20 0.05 0.72 -1.16
C ILE A 20 0.45 -0.60 -1.81
N GLU A 21 0.31 -1.71 -1.09
CA GLU A 21 0.81 -3.01 -1.52
C GLU A 21 -0.05 -4.14 -0.96
N ILE A 22 -0.30 -5.17 -1.76
CA ILE A 22 -0.94 -6.42 -1.33
C ILE A 22 0.17 -7.41 -0.97
N LYS A 23 0.23 -7.83 0.29
CA LYS A 23 1.17 -8.85 0.77
C LYS A 23 0.63 -10.26 0.57
N LYS A 24 -0.65 -10.46 0.84
CA LYS A 24 -1.35 -11.75 0.68
C LYS A 24 -2.81 -11.52 0.34
N ALA A 25 -3.37 -12.40 -0.48
CA ALA A 25 -4.79 -12.46 -0.78
C ALA A 25 -5.28 -13.89 -0.56
N ARG A 26 -6.47 -14.04 0.01
CA ARG A 26 -7.12 -15.34 0.15
C ARG A 26 -8.63 -15.22 0.12
N MET A 27 -9.29 -16.25 -0.37
CA MET A 27 -10.74 -16.39 -0.29
C MET A 27 -11.13 -16.80 1.14
N SER A 28 -12.35 -16.47 1.57
CA SER A 28 -12.78 -16.67 2.96
C SER A 28 -13.39 -18.05 3.18
N LEU A 29 -14.15 -18.58 2.22
CA LEU A 29 -14.85 -19.86 2.34
C LEU A 29 -13.90 -21.07 2.43
N ASP A 30 -12.92 -21.14 1.53
CA ASP A 30 -11.98 -22.27 1.41
C ASP A 30 -10.60 -21.98 2.05
N SER A 31 -10.38 -20.74 2.50
CA SER A 31 -9.06 -20.25 2.95
C SER A 31 -7.95 -20.45 1.91
N GLN A 32 -8.30 -20.55 0.63
CA GLN A 32 -7.37 -20.71 -0.48
C GLN A 32 -6.59 -19.42 -0.66
N GLU A 33 -5.26 -19.51 -0.58
CA GLU A 33 -4.37 -18.39 -0.93
C GLU A 33 -4.43 -18.17 -2.44
N LEU A 34 -4.55 -16.89 -2.82
CA LEU A 34 -4.50 -16.46 -4.20
C LEU A 34 -3.11 -15.94 -4.53
N TYR A 35 -2.62 -16.33 -5.71
CA TYR A 35 -1.33 -15.87 -6.19
C TYR A 35 -1.49 -14.75 -7.20
N PRO A 36 -0.66 -13.71 -7.13
CA PRO A 36 -0.71 -12.66 -8.13
C PRO A 36 -0.24 -13.17 -9.50
N ILE A 37 -0.87 -12.67 -10.56
CA ILE A 37 -0.54 -12.97 -11.96
C ILE A 37 -0.66 -11.68 -12.78
N THR A 38 -0.04 -11.65 -13.96
CA THR A 38 -0.15 -10.56 -14.94
C THR A 38 -0.92 -11.02 -16.18
N VAL A 39 -1.54 -10.10 -16.91
CA VAL A 39 -2.36 -10.42 -18.10
C VAL A 39 -1.56 -11.20 -19.15
N ASP A 40 -0.27 -10.90 -19.30
CA ASP A 40 0.62 -11.56 -20.27
C ASP A 40 0.95 -13.03 -19.95
N GLN A 41 0.72 -13.47 -18.70
CA GLN A 41 0.93 -14.85 -18.26
C GLN A 41 -0.30 -15.73 -18.48
N LEU A 42 -1.44 -15.14 -18.83
CA LEU A 42 -2.70 -15.84 -19.04
C LEU A 42 -2.84 -16.32 -20.49
N ALA A 43 -3.60 -17.40 -20.68
CA ALA A 43 -3.90 -17.93 -22.00
C ALA A 43 -4.79 -16.96 -22.81
N LEU A 44 -4.85 -17.15 -24.12
CA LEU A 44 -5.84 -16.44 -24.94
C LEU A 44 -7.27 -16.76 -24.43
N ASP A 45 -8.15 -15.76 -24.41
CA ASP A 45 -9.56 -15.86 -23.96
C ASP A 45 -9.79 -16.17 -22.46
N TRP A 46 -8.75 -16.04 -21.62
CA TRP A 46 -8.81 -16.25 -20.16
C TRP A 46 -9.93 -15.49 -19.44
N GLU A 47 -10.41 -14.39 -20.01
CA GLU A 47 -11.47 -13.54 -19.45
C GLU A 47 -12.80 -14.30 -19.31
N ASN A 48 -13.01 -15.34 -20.11
CA ASN A 48 -14.21 -16.19 -20.10
C ASN A 48 -14.12 -17.36 -19.11
N ASP A 49 -12.94 -17.59 -18.50
CA ASP A 49 -12.78 -18.67 -17.54
C ASP A 49 -13.54 -18.35 -16.25
N THR A 50 -14.27 -19.37 -15.78
CA THR A 50 -15.09 -19.30 -14.56
C THR A 50 -14.74 -20.48 -13.64
N GLY A 51 -14.76 -20.25 -12.33
CA GLY A 51 -14.43 -21.28 -11.35
C GLY A 51 -14.12 -20.70 -9.97
N THR A 52 -13.42 -21.49 -9.15
CA THR A 52 -12.87 -21.01 -7.87
C THR A 52 -11.62 -20.19 -8.14
N PRO A 53 -11.56 -18.91 -7.73
CA PRO A 53 -10.36 -18.10 -7.90
C PRO A 53 -9.14 -18.76 -7.27
N SER A 54 -8.04 -18.76 -8.00
CA SER A 54 -6.72 -19.22 -7.53
C SER A 54 -5.66 -18.13 -7.68
N HIS A 55 -5.94 -17.13 -8.50
CA HIS A 55 -5.05 -16.01 -8.77
C HIS A 55 -5.80 -14.68 -8.74
N TYR A 56 -5.03 -13.60 -8.68
CA TYR A 56 -5.53 -12.24 -8.92
C TYR A 56 -4.62 -11.50 -9.90
N VAL A 57 -5.23 -10.94 -10.94
CA VAL A 57 -4.56 -10.17 -11.98
C VAL A 57 -4.30 -8.76 -11.46
N THR A 58 -3.05 -8.34 -11.55
CA THR A 58 -2.56 -7.10 -10.92
C THR A 58 -2.53 -5.89 -11.87
N ASP A 59 -2.55 -6.13 -13.18
CA ASP A 59 -2.33 -5.14 -14.24
C ASP A 59 -3.52 -4.99 -15.21
N TYR A 60 -4.72 -5.45 -14.79
CA TYR A 60 -5.94 -5.36 -15.60
C TYR A 60 -6.54 -3.94 -15.61
N GLN A 61 -6.70 -3.33 -14.43
CA GLN A 61 -7.27 -2.00 -14.27
C GLN A 61 -6.66 -1.30 -13.06
N SER A 62 -6.26 -0.04 -13.19
CA SER A 62 -5.66 0.73 -12.10
C SER A 62 -6.59 0.85 -10.89
N GLY A 63 -6.05 0.63 -9.69
CA GLY A 63 -6.80 0.70 -8.43
C GLY A 63 -7.76 -0.47 -8.20
N SER A 64 -7.66 -1.54 -8.99
CA SER A 64 -8.45 -2.75 -8.83
C SER A 64 -7.57 -3.98 -9.08
N ILE A 65 -8.01 -5.13 -8.58
CA ILE A 65 -7.50 -6.43 -9.00
C ILE A 65 -8.63 -7.22 -9.61
N ARG A 66 -8.32 -8.14 -10.53
CA ARG A 66 -9.31 -9.04 -11.09
C ARG A 66 -9.03 -10.46 -10.64
N LEU A 67 -10.04 -11.14 -10.08
CA LEU A 67 -9.92 -12.54 -9.70
C LEU A 67 -9.86 -13.44 -10.93
N TYR A 68 -9.06 -14.51 -10.85
CA TYR A 68 -8.93 -15.50 -11.91
C TYR A 68 -8.90 -16.93 -11.34
N PRO A 69 -9.70 -17.87 -11.90
CA PRO A 69 -10.84 -17.64 -12.81
C PRO A 69 -11.92 -16.75 -12.21
N SER A 70 -12.90 -16.33 -13.03
CA SER A 70 -14.01 -15.49 -12.56
C SER A 70 -14.87 -16.26 -11.54
N PRO A 71 -15.20 -15.67 -10.38
CA PRO A 71 -15.84 -16.37 -9.27
C PRO A 71 -17.25 -16.84 -9.65
N ILE A 72 -17.60 -18.07 -9.27
CA ILE A 72 -18.94 -18.65 -9.49
C ILE A 72 -19.81 -18.68 -8.22
N VAL A 73 -19.26 -18.29 -7.07
CA VAL A 73 -19.93 -18.21 -5.78
C VAL A 73 -19.58 -16.88 -5.11
N ASP A 74 -20.53 -16.29 -4.38
CA ASP A 74 -20.28 -15.13 -3.52
C ASP A 74 -19.33 -15.52 -2.37
N ASP A 75 -18.35 -14.68 -2.07
CA ASP A 75 -17.39 -14.89 -0.99
C ASP A 75 -16.79 -13.55 -0.54
N ASP A 76 -15.93 -13.58 0.48
CA ASP A 76 -15.14 -12.46 0.93
C ASP A 76 -13.66 -12.65 0.58
N LEU A 77 -13.09 -11.69 -0.14
CA LEU A 77 -11.65 -11.60 -0.35
C LEU A 77 -10.98 -10.97 0.87
N LYS A 78 -10.07 -11.73 1.50
CA LYS A 78 -9.26 -11.26 2.63
C LYS A 78 -7.86 -10.87 2.17
N LEU A 79 -7.52 -9.61 2.35
CA LEU A 79 -6.25 -9.04 1.96
C LEU A 79 -5.39 -8.67 3.18
N THR A 80 -4.13 -9.08 3.14
CA THR A 80 -3.08 -8.53 4.00
C THR A 80 -2.35 -7.48 3.18
N VAL A 81 -2.30 -6.24 3.66
CA VAL A 81 -1.85 -5.08 2.87
C VAL A 81 -0.93 -4.17 3.70
N THR A 82 -0.03 -3.50 2.99
CA THR A 82 0.59 -2.25 3.47
C THR A 82 -0.29 -1.09 3.00
N ARG A 83 -0.62 -0.14 3.87
CA ARG A 83 -1.51 0.98 3.55
C ARG A 83 -1.15 2.26 4.28
N LEU A 84 -1.70 3.38 3.81
CA LEU A 84 -1.72 4.66 4.50
C LEU A 84 -2.66 4.61 5.73
N PRO A 85 -2.50 5.55 6.69
CA PRO A 85 -3.40 5.69 7.83
C PRO A 85 -4.86 5.85 7.41
N LEU A 86 -5.78 5.18 8.12
CA LEU A 86 -7.23 5.25 7.81
C LEU A 86 -7.86 6.54 8.33
N VAL A 87 -7.42 6.96 9.52
CA VAL A 87 -7.94 8.12 10.23
C VAL A 87 -6.91 9.25 10.13
N ASP A 88 -7.38 10.43 9.77
CA ASP A 88 -6.55 11.63 9.73
C ASP A 88 -6.39 12.18 11.16
N MET A 89 -5.23 12.76 11.47
CA MET A 89 -4.99 13.43 12.75
C MET A 89 -5.61 14.83 12.73
N ALA A 90 -6.88 14.92 13.14
CA ALA A 90 -7.68 16.16 13.13
C ALA A 90 -7.60 16.90 14.47
N ASP A 91 -7.49 16.18 15.58
CA ASP A 91 -7.49 16.71 16.94
C ASP A 91 -6.09 16.64 17.57
N GLY A 92 -5.80 17.54 18.52
CA GLY A 92 -4.51 17.59 19.21
C GLY A 92 -4.24 16.39 20.14
N THR A 93 -5.26 15.56 20.38
CA THR A 93 -5.17 14.31 21.14
C THR A 93 -5.01 13.08 20.26
N ASP A 94 -5.01 13.25 18.93
CA ASP A 94 -4.85 12.13 18.02
C ASP A 94 -3.42 11.59 18.06
N GLU A 95 -3.31 10.28 17.86
CA GLU A 95 -2.05 9.58 17.77
C GLU A 95 -1.84 9.05 16.34
N PRO A 96 -0.60 9.08 15.83
CA PRO A 96 -0.32 8.54 14.51
C PRO A 96 -0.50 7.03 14.49
N GLU A 97 -0.96 6.50 13.35
CA GLU A 97 -1.20 5.07 13.14
C GLU A 97 0.12 4.27 12.92
N ILE A 98 1.07 4.45 13.84
CA ILE A 98 2.36 3.75 13.91
C ILE A 98 2.63 3.35 15.37
N ARG A 99 3.55 2.41 15.58
CA ARG A 99 3.86 1.92 16.93
C ARG A 99 4.35 3.06 17.85
N PRO A 100 3.87 3.13 19.12
CA PRO A 100 4.26 4.17 20.07
C PRO A 100 5.77 4.31 20.30
N GLU A 101 6.50 3.21 20.23
CA GLU A 101 7.96 3.20 20.37
C GLU A 101 8.68 4.11 19.36
N TYR A 102 8.08 4.35 18.19
CA TYR A 102 8.64 5.22 17.15
C TYR A 102 8.23 6.68 17.28
N HIS A 103 7.23 7.01 18.12
CA HIS A 103 6.73 8.38 18.24
C HIS A 103 7.80 9.39 18.65
N PRO A 104 8.74 9.10 19.60
CA PRO A 104 9.80 10.04 19.96
C PRO A 104 10.68 10.44 18.78
N ALA A 105 10.87 9.57 17.80
CA ALA A 105 11.67 9.86 16.62
C ALA A 105 11.00 10.88 15.68
N LEU A 106 9.66 11.06 15.75
CA LEU A 106 8.95 12.10 14.99
C LEU A 106 9.40 13.52 15.37
N VAL A 107 9.92 13.71 16.60
CA VAL A 107 10.50 14.99 17.03
C VAL A 107 11.65 15.43 16.13
N GLN A 108 12.40 14.48 15.54
CA GLN A 108 13.47 14.81 14.61
C GLN A 108 12.95 15.49 13.33
N TRP A 109 11.76 15.11 12.85
CA TRP A 109 11.11 15.81 11.74
C TRP A 109 10.71 17.23 12.13
N ILE A 110 10.19 17.41 13.35
CA ILE A 110 9.82 18.74 13.87
C ILE A 110 11.06 19.63 13.96
N LEU A 111 12.17 19.12 14.50
CA LEU A 111 13.44 19.84 14.60
C LEU A 111 14.00 20.20 13.22
N TYR A 112 13.95 19.27 12.26
CA TYR A 112 14.33 19.53 10.87
C TYR A 112 13.55 20.73 10.31
N ARG A 113 12.22 20.74 10.47
CA ARG A 113 11.34 21.82 9.98
C ARG A 113 11.55 23.14 10.73
N ALA A 114 11.79 23.10 12.04
CA ALA A 114 12.05 24.28 12.85
C ALA A 114 13.36 24.97 12.41
N TYR A 115 14.47 24.22 12.33
CA TYR A 115 15.78 24.76 11.95
C TYR A 115 15.91 25.11 10.46
N ALA A 116 15.06 24.53 9.59
CA ALA A 116 15.02 24.84 8.16
C ALA A 116 14.27 26.14 7.84
N LYS A 117 13.45 26.66 8.79
CA LYS A 117 12.71 27.90 8.59
C LYS A 117 13.68 29.08 8.54
N GLN A 118 13.54 29.95 7.53
CA GLN A 118 14.32 31.19 7.41
C GLN A 118 13.86 32.23 8.43
N ASP A 119 14.19 31.98 9.69
CA ASP A 119 13.92 32.82 10.85
C ASP A 119 15.26 33.16 11.51
N GLY A 120 15.52 34.45 11.75
CA GLY A 120 16.86 34.93 12.13
C GLY A 120 17.41 34.35 13.43
N ASP A 121 16.52 33.92 14.33
CA ASP A 121 16.90 33.38 15.64
C ASP A 121 16.99 31.84 15.66
N ILE A 122 16.32 31.18 14.71
CA ILE A 122 16.11 29.73 14.72
C ILE A 122 16.84 29.02 13.57
N PHE A 123 17.12 29.71 12.46
CA PHE A 123 17.73 29.08 11.29
C PHE A 123 19.12 28.49 11.59
N ASP A 124 19.25 27.17 11.45
CA ASP A 124 20.51 26.45 11.64
C ASP A 124 20.59 25.24 10.67
N PRO A 125 21.24 25.39 9.50
CA PRO A 125 21.26 24.35 8.48
C PRO A 125 21.98 23.07 8.94
N ASN A 126 22.94 23.17 9.85
CA ASN A 126 23.67 22.01 10.37
C ASN A 126 22.79 21.18 11.31
N LYS A 127 22.07 21.84 12.24
CA LYS A 127 21.10 21.15 13.11
C LYS A 127 19.93 20.60 12.31
N SER A 128 19.47 21.33 11.30
CA SER A 128 18.43 20.87 10.38
C SER A 128 18.83 19.58 9.66
N ALA A 129 20.02 19.55 9.05
CA ALA A 129 20.53 18.37 8.36
C ALA A 129 20.75 17.16 9.29
N LYS A 130 21.26 17.41 10.52
CA LYS A 130 21.42 16.36 11.53
C LYS A 130 20.07 15.76 11.92
N ALA A 131 19.08 16.61 12.21
CA ALA A 131 17.74 16.15 12.58
C ALA A 131 17.09 15.33 11.46
N LEU A 132 17.25 15.74 10.19
CA LEU A 132 16.77 14.95 9.05
C LEU A 132 17.47 13.59 8.97
N ALA A 133 18.79 13.52 9.14
CA ALA A 133 19.52 12.26 9.11
C ALA A 133 19.09 11.30 10.22
N GLU A 134 18.82 11.80 11.42
CA GLU A 134 18.29 11.01 12.55
C GLU A 134 16.88 10.50 12.25
N PHE A 135 16.03 11.32 11.64
CA PHE A 135 14.69 10.91 11.20
C PHE A 135 14.76 9.82 10.12
N GLU A 136 15.57 10.02 9.08
CA GLU A 136 15.72 9.04 7.98
C GLU A 136 16.36 7.73 8.45
N ARG A 137 17.16 7.74 9.51
CA ARG A 137 17.70 6.52 10.11
C ARG A 137 16.60 5.64 10.71
N GLU A 138 15.57 6.25 11.30
CA GLU A 138 14.45 5.52 11.92
C GLU A 138 13.37 5.14 10.91
N PHE A 139 12.95 6.10 10.07
CA PHE A 139 11.79 5.95 9.17
C PHE A 139 12.15 5.63 7.72
N GLY A 140 13.43 5.70 7.37
CA GLY A 140 13.90 5.57 6.00
C GLY A 140 13.90 6.91 5.23
N ARG A 141 14.51 6.89 4.05
CA ARG A 141 14.58 8.04 3.15
C ARG A 141 13.26 8.23 2.41
N ARG A 142 12.96 9.48 2.06
CA ARG A 142 11.78 9.80 1.26
C ARG A 142 11.87 9.15 -0.13
N VAL A 143 10.83 8.38 -0.48
CA VAL A 143 10.66 7.82 -1.82
C VAL A 143 10.16 8.91 -2.77
N SER A 144 10.57 8.87 -4.04
CA SER A 144 10.09 9.85 -5.03
C SER A 144 8.63 9.58 -5.38
N ALA A 145 7.87 10.65 -5.70
CA ALA A 145 6.47 10.50 -6.12
C ALA A 145 6.31 9.59 -7.36
N ARG A 146 7.31 9.58 -8.25
CA ARG A 146 7.37 8.68 -9.41
C ARG A 146 7.46 7.22 -8.97
N ASN A 147 8.31 6.92 -7.98
CA ASN A 147 8.48 5.56 -7.47
C ASN A 147 7.24 5.12 -6.68
N GLU A 148 6.63 6.03 -5.91
CA GLU A 148 5.34 5.76 -5.24
C GLU A 148 4.23 5.45 -6.25
N GLN A 149 4.14 6.21 -7.34
CA GLN A 149 3.15 5.98 -8.39
C GLN A 149 3.36 4.63 -9.08
N TRP A 150 4.62 4.30 -9.41
CA TRP A 150 4.97 3.03 -10.03
C TRP A 150 4.61 1.82 -9.14
N MET A 151 4.82 1.93 -7.81
CA MET A 151 4.40 0.91 -6.84
C MET A 151 2.88 0.79 -6.70
N ARG A 152 2.12 1.88 -6.94
CA ARG A 152 0.64 1.83 -6.91
C ARG A 152 0.06 1.19 -8.15
N GLU A 153 0.63 1.46 -9.31
CA GLU A 153 0.16 0.91 -10.60
C GLU A 153 0.47 -0.57 -10.74
N ARG A 154 1.61 -1.00 -10.18
CA ARG A 154 1.97 -2.40 -10.08
C ARG A 154 1.90 -2.79 -8.62
N HIS A 155 0.81 -3.44 -8.21
CA HIS A 155 0.76 -4.20 -6.94
C HIS A 155 1.72 -5.39 -7.03
N ALA A 156 3.00 -5.06 -7.12
CA ALA A 156 4.01 -5.92 -7.67
C ALA A 156 4.34 -7.07 -6.73
N ILE A 157 4.54 -8.23 -7.34
CA ILE A 157 4.83 -9.50 -6.69
C ILE A 157 6.24 -9.51 -6.10
N ASP A 158 7.16 -8.71 -6.63
CA ASP A 158 8.55 -8.62 -6.12
C ASP A 158 9.34 -7.52 -6.85
N ALA A 159 8.74 -6.35 -7.11
CA ALA A 159 9.43 -5.33 -7.91
C ALA A 159 10.21 -4.35 -7.02
N ALA A 160 11.53 -4.48 -7.02
CA ALA A 160 12.43 -3.49 -6.43
C ALA A 160 12.20 -2.10 -7.07
N PRO A 161 12.22 -1.00 -6.29
CA PRO A 161 12.00 0.33 -6.82
C PRO A 161 13.00 0.68 -7.93
N ILE A 162 12.52 1.38 -8.97
CA ILE A 162 13.37 1.88 -10.05
C ILE A 162 14.35 2.95 -9.53
N ALA A 163 15.62 2.82 -9.92
CA ALA A 163 16.71 3.73 -9.59
C ALA A 163 16.58 5.09 -10.27
#